data_AF-A0A1Q9T557-F1
#
_entry.id   AF-A0A1Q9T557-F1
#
_cell.length_a   1.000
_cell.length_b   1.000
_cell.length_c   1.000
_cell.angle_alpha   90.00
_cell.angle_beta   90.00
_cell.angle_gamma   90.00
#
_symmetry.space_group_name_H-M   'P 1'
#
loop_
_entity.id
_entity.type
_entity.pdbx_description
1 polymer ?
#
loop_
_entity_poly.entity_id
_entity_poly.type
_entity_poly.pdbx_seq_one_letter_code
_entity_poly.pdbx_strand_id
1 'polypeptide(L)'
;MRRALTVATVMSLAVLTACSADDESTTPSQTQEGTTASEEAAPEREVADDPVCQDFLAGQGTPLDERAATQLEVVAAGDDLDPVSFSEVTLLSGRLSTLAERADGDHAALLERIDAPLVEVNDAVVEAGTRTEDVIDIPDVDTTDAQAALEELVSTCSA
;
A
#
# COMPACT_ATOMS: atom_id res chain seq x y z
N MET A 1 6.75 35.57 -37.85
CA MET A 1 5.53 36.37 -37.64
C MET A 1 5.12 36.23 -36.19
N ARG A 2 5.03 37.33 -35.46
CA ARG A 2 4.53 37.39 -34.07
C ARG A 2 3.01 37.26 -34.08
N ARG A 3 2.43 36.42 -33.22
CA ARG A 3 1.13 36.69 -32.58
C ARG A 3 1.13 36.10 -31.17
N ALA A 4 1.26 37.01 -30.19
CA ALA A 4 0.83 36.80 -28.83
C ALA A 4 -0.71 36.92 -28.78
N LEU A 5 -1.34 36.17 -27.88
CA LEU A 5 -2.70 36.43 -27.40
C LEU A 5 -2.83 35.87 -25.98
N THR A 6 -2.69 36.77 -25.02
CA THR A 6 -3.16 36.67 -23.64
C THR A 6 -4.67 36.84 -23.60
N VAL A 7 -5.39 35.97 -22.88
CA VAL A 7 -6.72 36.30 -22.32
C VAL A 7 -6.79 35.76 -20.89
N ALA A 8 -7.05 36.69 -19.97
CA ALA A 8 -7.36 36.46 -18.57
C ALA A 8 -8.88 36.57 -18.38
N THR A 9 -9.45 35.72 -17.53
CA THR A 9 -10.81 35.81 -16.94
C THR A 9 -10.75 35.04 -15.62
N VAL A 10 -10.51 35.70 -14.48
CA VAL A 10 -11.43 36.45 -13.59
C VAL A 10 -12.58 35.60 -13.02
N MET A 11 -12.44 35.32 -11.72
CA MET A 11 -13.43 35.17 -10.64
C MET A 11 -14.76 34.46 -10.91
N SER A 12 -15.09 33.52 -10.01
CA SER A 12 -16.30 33.64 -9.18
C SER A 12 -16.21 32.76 -7.93
N LEU A 13 -16.30 33.41 -6.76
CA LEU A 13 -16.67 32.80 -5.49
C LEU A 13 -18.10 32.25 -5.59
N ALA A 14 -18.32 31.04 -5.08
CA ALA A 14 -19.64 30.60 -4.65
C ALA A 14 -19.54 30.14 -3.20
N VAL A 15 -19.72 31.09 -2.28
CA VAL A 15 -20.17 30.84 -0.92
C VAL A 15 -21.68 30.60 -1.01
N LEU A 16 -22.14 29.40 -0.66
CA LEU A 16 -23.56 29.11 -0.45
C LEU A 16 -23.77 28.70 1.01
N THR A 17 -23.79 29.70 1.87
CA THR A 17 -24.43 29.64 3.19
C THR A 17 -25.76 30.38 3.09
N ALA A 18 -26.88 29.64 3.05
CA ALA A 18 -28.19 30.06 3.57
C ALA A 18 -29.29 29.04 3.20
N CYS A 19 -29.60 28.12 4.11
CA CYS A 19 -30.95 27.57 4.22
C CYS A 19 -31.27 27.53 5.72
N SER A 20 -31.91 28.59 6.19
CA SER A 20 -32.48 28.67 7.53
C SER A 20 -33.99 28.86 7.36
N ALA A 21 -34.75 27.85 7.73
CA ALA A 21 -36.15 27.95 8.11
C ALA A 21 -36.43 26.84 9.13
N ASP A 22 -36.54 27.29 10.38
CA ASP A 22 -37.00 26.61 11.59
C ASP A 22 -38.18 25.65 11.39
N ASP A 23 -38.10 24.47 12.00
CA ASP A 23 -39.25 23.82 12.63
C ASP A 23 -38.76 23.13 13.92
N GLU A 24 -39.27 23.61 15.06
CA GLU A 24 -39.02 23.07 16.40
C GLU A 24 -39.69 21.70 16.58
N SER A 25 -38.95 20.69 17.05
CA SER A 25 -39.34 19.89 18.23
C SER A 25 -38.43 18.68 18.52
N THR A 26 -37.80 18.73 19.69
CA THR A 26 -37.65 17.61 20.65
C THR A 26 -36.79 16.39 20.26
N THR A 27 -35.52 16.38 20.71
CA THR A 27 -34.87 15.42 21.66
C THR A 27 -33.34 15.48 21.47
N PRO A 28 -32.50 15.68 22.51
CA PRO A 28 -31.05 15.65 22.36
C PRO A 28 -30.55 14.21 22.46
N SER A 29 -30.32 13.56 21.31
CA SER A 29 -29.42 12.41 21.26
C SER A 29 -28.10 12.84 20.65
N GLN A 30 -27.11 12.99 21.54
CA GLN A 30 -25.74 12.55 21.30
C GLN A 30 -25.81 11.25 20.47
N THR A 31 -25.17 11.14 19.32
CA THR A 31 -23.74 10.90 19.22
C THR A 31 -23.24 11.45 17.90
N GLN A 32 -22.32 12.40 18.00
CA GLN A 32 -21.42 12.74 16.92
C GLN A 32 -20.44 11.57 16.78
N GLU A 33 -20.81 10.54 16.01
CA GLU A 33 -19.82 9.56 15.52
C GLU A 33 -19.01 10.24 14.41
N GLY A 34 -18.22 11.23 14.83
CA GLY A 34 -16.94 11.43 14.19
C GLY A 34 -16.16 10.14 14.45
N THR A 35 -16.18 9.23 13.49
CA THR A 35 -15.13 8.23 13.37
C THR A 35 -13.85 9.02 13.17
N THR A 36 -13.23 9.37 14.29
CA THR A 36 -11.81 9.58 14.33
C THR A 36 -11.29 8.21 13.97
N ALA A 37 -10.94 8.03 12.69
CA ALA A 37 -9.93 7.05 12.36
C ALA A 37 -8.82 7.32 13.35
N SER A 38 -8.69 6.45 14.36
CA SER A 38 -7.50 6.45 15.17
C SER A 38 -6.40 6.16 14.17
N GLU A 39 -5.73 7.20 13.71
CA GLU A 39 -4.30 7.16 13.48
C GLU A 39 -3.71 6.74 14.83
N GLU A 40 -3.83 5.45 15.17
CA GLU A 40 -2.85 4.82 16.04
C GLU A 40 -1.55 5.01 15.27
N ALA A 41 -0.84 6.10 15.61
CA ALA A 41 0.49 6.33 15.12
C ALA A 41 1.25 5.05 15.45
N ALA A 42 1.63 4.32 14.40
CA ALA A 42 2.48 3.15 14.53
C ALA A 42 3.65 3.54 15.45
N PRO A 43 4.06 2.66 16.38
CA PRO A 43 5.12 2.98 17.33
C PRO A 43 6.30 3.59 16.57
N GLU A 44 6.76 4.76 17.03
CA GLU A 44 7.88 5.47 16.41
C GLU A 44 9.11 4.56 16.48
N ARG A 45 9.41 3.90 15.36
CA ARG A 45 10.56 3.04 15.20
C ARG A 45 11.72 3.88 14.68
N GLU A 46 12.90 3.69 15.29
CA GLU A 46 14.11 4.34 14.83
C GLU A 46 14.55 3.67 13.51
N VAL A 47 14.43 4.43 12.42
CA VAL A 47 14.76 3.98 11.06
C VAL A 47 15.99 4.74 10.57
N ALA A 48 16.91 4.03 9.92
CA ALA A 48 18.08 4.63 9.30
C ALA A 48 17.70 5.77 8.33
N ASP A 49 18.55 6.80 8.24
CA ASP A 49 18.37 7.95 7.32
C ASP A 49 18.76 7.57 5.87
N ASP A 50 18.13 6.51 5.38
CA ASP A 50 18.21 6.00 4.01
C ASP A 50 16.79 6.02 3.42
N PRO A 51 16.59 6.59 2.21
CA PRO A 51 15.26 6.75 1.64
C PRO A 51 14.55 5.42 1.37
N VAL A 52 15.29 4.34 1.08
CA VAL A 52 14.70 3.00 0.90
C VAL A 52 14.20 2.50 2.25
N CYS A 53 15.00 2.65 3.31
CA CYS A 53 14.59 2.30 4.66
C CYS A 53 13.40 3.12 5.14
N GLN A 54 13.36 4.43 4.85
CA GLN A 54 12.21 5.28 5.20
C GLN A 54 10.94 4.86 4.43
N ASP A 55 11.04 4.57 3.14
CA ASP A 55 9.90 4.11 2.35
C ASP A 55 9.42 2.72 2.78
N PHE A 56 10.35 1.83 3.12
CA PHE A 56 10.03 0.47 3.55
C PHE A 56 9.45 0.46 4.95
N LEU A 57 10.04 1.24 5.86
CA LEU A 57 9.76 1.15 7.28
C LEU A 57 8.86 2.28 7.84
N ALA A 58 8.95 3.50 7.33
CA ALA A 58 8.27 4.68 7.87
C ALA A 58 7.17 5.24 6.94
N GLY A 59 6.62 4.40 6.07
CA GLY A 59 5.58 4.79 5.11
C GLY A 59 4.25 5.22 5.77
N GLN A 60 3.39 5.87 4.98
CA GLN A 60 2.03 6.21 5.41
C GLN A 60 1.13 4.96 5.44
N GLY A 61 0.41 4.73 6.55
CA GLY A 61 -0.44 3.56 6.76
C GLY A 61 0.34 2.38 7.36
N THR A 62 -0.03 1.14 7.01
CA THR A 62 0.73 -0.05 7.41
C THR A 62 2.09 -0.06 6.70
N PRO A 63 3.20 -0.14 7.44
CA PRO A 63 4.55 -0.25 6.87
C PRO A 63 4.72 -1.40 5.86
N LEU A 64 5.66 -1.27 4.92
CA LEU A 64 5.83 -2.27 3.85
C LEU A 64 6.42 -3.58 4.36
N ASP A 65 7.25 -3.57 5.39
CA ASP A 65 7.76 -4.78 6.05
C ASP A 65 6.64 -5.60 6.69
N GLU A 66 5.72 -4.95 7.41
CA GLU A 66 4.56 -5.61 8.03
C GLU A 66 3.63 -6.19 6.95
N ARG A 67 3.40 -5.42 5.89
CA ARG A 67 2.62 -5.89 4.74
C ARG A 67 3.31 -7.06 4.03
N ALA A 68 4.63 -7.01 3.86
CA ALA A 68 5.40 -8.07 3.25
C ALA A 68 5.35 -9.35 4.08
N ALA A 69 5.55 -9.26 5.41
CA ALA A 69 5.41 -10.40 6.30
C ALA A 69 4.02 -11.06 6.16
N THR A 70 2.96 -10.25 6.21
CA THR A 70 1.57 -10.73 6.09
C THR A 70 1.33 -11.44 4.76
N GLN A 71 1.75 -10.85 3.64
CA GLN A 71 1.49 -11.45 2.31
C GLN A 71 2.38 -12.67 2.04
N LEU A 72 3.61 -12.70 2.56
CA LEU A 72 4.45 -13.89 2.49
C LEU A 72 3.84 -15.05 3.30
N GLU A 73 3.20 -14.79 4.44
CA GLU A 73 2.45 -15.83 5.18
C GLU A 73 1.23 -16.34 4.39
N VAL A 74 0.50 -15.45 3.73
CA VAL A 74 -0.63 -15.82 2.86
C VAL A 74 -0.16 -16.72 1.70
N VAL A 75 0.90 -16.33 1.00
CA VAL A 75 1.47 -17.14 -0.10
C VAL A 75 2.03 -18.46 0.43
N ALA A 76 2.69 -18.47 1.60
CA ALA A 76 3.23 -19.68 2.20
C ALA A 76 2.17 -20.69 2.63
N ALA A 77 0.95 -20.24 2.94
CA ALA A 77 -0.16 -21.13 3.28
C ALA A 77 -0.58 -22.00 2.09
N GLY A 78 -0.42 -21.50 0.86
CA GLY A 78 -0.76 -22.21 -0.38
C GLY A 78 -2.27 -22.39 -0.59
N ASP A 79 -3.11 -21.69 0.17
CA ASP A 79 -4.57 -21.71 -0.02
C ASP A 79 -4.96 -20.84 -1.24
N ASP A 80 -6.06 -21.20 -1.91
CA ASP A 80 -6.62 -20.40 -3.00
C ASP A 80 -6.97 -18.98 -2.52
N LEU A 81 -6.73 -17.99 -3.38
CA LEU A 81 -6.96 -16.59 -3.05
C LEU A 81 -8.30 -16.11 -3.60
N ASP A 82 -8.96 -15.21 -2.87
CA ASP A 82 -10.03 -14.39 -3.43
C ASP A 82 -9.44 -13.20 -4.22
N PRO A 83 -10.23 -12.50 -5.07
CA PRO A 83 -9.75 -11.37 -5.86
C PRO A 83 -9.15 -10.21 -5.06
N VAL A 84 -9.61 -9.97 -3.84
CA VAL A 84 -9.06 -8.91 -2.97
C VAL A 84 -7.70 -9.34 -2.46
N SER A 85 -7.59 -10.57 -1.94
CA SER A 85 -6.32 -11.13 -1.46
C SER A 85 -5.26 -11.16 -2.56
N PHE A 86 -5.61 -11.62 -3.77
CA PHE A 86 -4.70 -11.58 -4.93
C PHE A 86 -4.31 -10.14 -5.32
N SER A 87 -5.26 -9.19 -5.27
CA SER A 87 -4.95 -7.78 -5.54
C SER A 87 -3.92 -7.20 -4.56
N GLU A 88 -3.97 -7.58 -3.28
CA GLU A 88 -2.98 -7.16 -2.29
C GLU A 88 -1.58 -7.73 -2.60
N VAL A 89 -1.49 -8.98 -3.06
CA VAL A 89 -0.24 -9.60 -3.55
C VAL A 89 0.31 -8.83 -4.75
N THR A 90 -0.51 -8.55 -5.77
CA THR A 90 -0.09 -7.75 -6.95
C THR A 90 0.36 -6.34 -6.57
N LEU A 91 -0.39 -5.67 -5.68
CA LEU A 91 -0.07 -4.30 -5.25
C LEU A 91 1.21 -4.25 -4.44
N LEU A 92 1.43 -5.21 -3.53
CA LEU A 92 2.67 -5.31 -2.79
C LEU A 92 3.85 -5.53 -3.74
N SER A 93 3.72 -6.49 -4.67
CA SER A 93 4.79 -6.80 -5.61
C SER A 93 5.19 -5.58 -6.45
N GLY A 94 4.21 -4.86 -7.01
CA GLY A 94 4.48 -3.63 -7.75
C GLY A 94 5.20 -2.55 -6.92
N ARG A 95 4.90 -2.45 -5.62
CA ARG A 95 5.56 -1.51 -4.71
C ARG A 95 6.99 -1.94 -4.39
N LEU A 96 7.22 -3.23 -4.12
CA LEU A 96 8.55 -3.77 -3.84
C LEU A 96 9.46 -3.63 -5.05
N SER A 97 8.97 -4.00 -6.24
CA SER A 97 9.69 -3.80 -7.51
C SER A 97 10.05 -2.33 -7.74
N THR A 98 9.10 -1.41 -7.57
CA THR A 98 9.36 0.05 -7.68
C THR A 98 10.38 0.54 -6.66
N LEU A 99 10.40 -0.04 -5.45
CA LEU A 99 11.37 0.31 -4.41
C LEU A 99 12.75 -0.25 -4.74
N ALA A 100 12.84 -1.48 -5.23
CA ALA A 100 14.07 -2.13 -5.67
C ALA A 100 14.75 -1.35 -6.80
N GLU A 101 13.98 -0.87 -7.79
CA GLU A 101 14.49 -0.04 -8.90
C GLU A 101 15.13 1.28 -8.44
N ARG A 102 14.77 1.77 -7.25
CA ARG A 102 15.29 3.01 -6.66
C ARG A 102 16.37 2.76 -5.63
N ALA A 103 16.51 1.51 -5.18
CA ALA A 103 17.54 1.09 -4.25
C ALA A 103 18.83 0.77 -5.01
N ASP A 104 19.95 0.77 -4.28
CA ASP A 104 21.25 0.36 -4.80
C ASP A 104 21.81 -0.79 -3.94
N GLY A 105 22.68 -1.59 -4.55
CA GLY A 105 23.47 -2.60 -3.84
C GLY A 105 22.62 -3.63 -3.10
N ASP A 106 22.96 -3.85 -1.83
CA ASP A 106 22.37 -4.92 -1.02
C ASP A 106 20.87 -4.70 -0.77
N HIS A 107 20.41 -3.45 -0.62
CA HIS A 107 18.97 -3.17 -0.43
C HIS A 107 18.14 -3.56 -1.65
N ALA A 108 18.62 -3.29 -2.88
CA ALA A 108 17.93 -3.70 -4.10
C ALA A 108 17.84 -5.23 -4.19
N ALA A 109 18.95 -5.92 -3.93
CA ALA A 109 19.00 -7.39 -3.95
C ALA A 109 18.08 -8.03 -2.88
N LEU A 110 17.99 -7.43 -1.70
CA LEU A 110 17.07 -7.90 -0.65
C LEU A 110 15.61 -7.69 -1.08
N LEU A 111 15.26 -6.53 -1.62
CA LEU A 111 13.90 -6.26 -2.10
C LEU A 111 13.46 -7.19 -3.23
N GLU A 112 14.35 -7.49 -4.17
CA GLU A 112 14.10 -8.47 -5.23
C GLU A 112 13.84 -9.88 -4.67
N ARG A 113 14.60 -10.30 -3.66
CA ARG A 113 14.39 -11.59 -2.98
C ARG A 113 13.09 -11.66 -2.21
N ILE A 114 12.70 -10.56 -1.55
CA ILE A 114 11.40 -10.45 -0.86
C ILE A 114 10.25 -10.55 -1.88
N ASP A 115 10.39 -9.91 -3.04
CA ASP A 115 9.35 -9.85 -4.08
C ASP A 115 9.22 -11.14 -4.91
N ALA A 116 10.30 -11.92 -5.04
CA ALA A 116 10.37 -13.11 -5.88
C ALA A 116 9.15 -14.06 -5.78
N PRO A 117 8.69 -14.52 -4.60
CA PRO A 117 7.54 -15.41 -4.52
C PRO A 117 6.22 -14.72 -4.94
N LEU A 118 6.10 -13.41 -4.73
CA LEU A 118 4.90 -12.66 -5.14
C LEU A 118 4.85 -12.52 -6.67
N VAL A 119 6.00 -12.31 -7.31
CA VAL A 119 6.14 -12.31 -8.77
C VAL A 119 5.74 -13.66 -9.34
N GLU A 120 6.22 -14.76 -8.76
CA GLU A 120 5.88 -16.12 -9.21
C GLU A 120 4.36 -16.38 -9.16
N VAL A 121 3.70 -15.99 -8.06
CA VAL A 121 2.23 -16.08 -7.95
C VAL A 121 1.53 -15.22 -9.01
N ASN A 122 1.95 -13.97 -9.20
CA ASN A 122 1.36 -13.08 -10.20
C ASN A 122 1.49 -13.64 -11.62
N ASP A 123 2.68 -14.13 -11.98
CA ASP A 123 2.97 -14.68 -13.30
C ASP A 123 2.13 -15.94 -13.55
N ALA A 124 2.03 -16.84 -12.57
CA ALA A 124 1.21 -18.05 -12.68
C ALA A 124 -0.27 -17.73 -12.89
N VAL A 125 -0.84 -16.80 -12.13
CA VAL A 125 -2.25 -16.40 -12.25
C VAL A 125 -2.50 -15.68 -13.58
N VAL A 126 -1.56 -14.86 -14.04
CA VAL A 126 -1.65 -14.18 -15.35
C VAL A 126 -1.58 -15.19 -16.50
N GLU A 127 -0.69 -16.17 -16.42
CA GLU A 127 -0.56 -17.25 -17.41
C GLU A 127 -1.81 -18.12 -17.46
N ALA A 128 -2.37 -18.48 -16.30
CA ALA A 128 -3.61 -19.24 -16.19
C ALA A 128 -4.83 -18.43 -16.65
N GLY A 129 -4.76 -17.10 -16.57
CA GLY A 129 -5.85 -16.20 -16.94
C GLY A 129 -6.98 -16.12 -15.91
N THR A 130 -6.74 -16.56 -14.68
CA THR A 130 -7.76 -16.76 -13.62
C THR A 130 -7.96 -15.54 -12.72
N ARG A 131 -7.23 -14.43 -12.93
CA ARG A 131 -7.27 -13.21 -12.10
C ARG A 131 -8.65 -12.58 -11.82
N THR A 132 -9.68 -12.94 -12.59
CA THR A 132 -11.05 -12.43 -12.44
C THR A 132 -12.03 -13.45 -11.88
N GLU A 133 -11.55 -14.64 -11.51
CA GLU A 133 -12.35 -15.70 -10.92
C GLU A 133 -12.60 -15.42 -9.44
N ASP A 134 -13.72 -15.93 -8.90
CA ASP A 134 -14.07 -15.73 -7.49
C ASP A 134 -13.13 -16.48 -6.53
N VAL A 135 -12.44 -17.50 -7.05
CA VAL A 135 -11.42 -18.30 -6.39
C VAL A 135 -10.25 -18.42 -7.37
N ILE A 136 -9.06 -18.05 -6.93
CA ILE A 136 -7.85 -17.96 -7.74
C ILE A 136 -6.85 -18.99 -7.21
N ASP A 137 -6.69 -20.08 -7.95
CA ASP A 137 -5.67 -21.09 -7.66
C ASP A 137 -4.28 -20.45 -7.77
N ILE A 138 -3.45 -20.62 -6.75
CA ILE A 138 -2.04 -20.19 -6.74
C ILE A 138 -1.12 -21.42 -6.67
N PRO A 139 0.10 -21.34 -7.24
CA PRO A 139 1.07 -22.42 -7.07
C PRO A 139 1.57 -22.52 -5.63
N ASP A 140 2.03 -23.70 -5.24
CA ASP A 140 2.85 -23.86 -4.03
C ASP A 140 4.20 -23.17 -4.25
N VAL A 141 4.45 -22.05 -3.57
CA VAL A 141 5.69 -21.26 -3.69
C VAL A 141 6.46 -21.27 -2.37
N ASP A 142 7.78 -21.49 -2.43
CA ASP A 142 8.65 -21.40 -1.26
C ASP A 142 8.95 -19.94 -0.91
N THR A 143 8.58 -19.52 0.29
CA THR A 143 8.79 -18.15 0.80
C THR A 143 9.97 -18.04 1.76
N THR A 144 10.70 -19.12 2.03
CA THR A 144 11.75 -19.17 3.06
C THR A 144 12.86 -18.14 2.79
N ASP A 145 13.33 -18.03 1.55
CA ASP A 145 14.37 -17.04 1.20
C ASP A 145 13.87 -15.60 1.31
N ALA A 146 12.62 -15.35 0.90
CA ALA A 146 11.99 -14.05 0.96
C ALA A 146 11.80 -13.58 2.42
N GLN A 147 11.40 -14.49 3.31
CA GLN A 147 11.27 -14.22 4.75
C GLN A 147 12.63 -13.90 5.38
N ALA A 148 13.68 -14.65 5.04
CA ALA A 148 15.04 -14.36 5.51
C ALA A 148 15.54 -13.00 4.99
N ALA A 149 15.30 -12.68 3.72
CA ALA A 149 15.64 -11.39 3.13
C ALA A 149 14.87 -10.23 3.80
N LEU A 150 13.60 -10.44 4.16
CA LEU A 150 12.79 -9.48 4.89
C LEU A 150 13.39 -9.18 6.27
N GLU A 151 13.72 -10.21 7.04
CA GLU A 151 14.36 -10.06 8.36
C GLU A 151 15.70 -9.31 8.25
N GLU A 152 16.50 -9.64 7.24
CA GLU A 152 17.78 -8.98 6.97
C GLU A 152 17.58 -7.49 6.64
N LEU A 153 16.66 -7.15 5.73
CA LEU A 153 16.38 -5.76 5.36
C LEU A 153 15.85 -4.95 6.55
N VAL A 154 14.96 -5.52 7.36
CA VAL A 154 14.47 -4.88 8.59
C VAL A 154 15.63 -4.63 9.55
N SER A 155 16.53 -5.60 9.70
CA SER A 155 17.70 -5.46 10.57
C SER A 155 18.69 -4.42 10.07
N THR A 156 18.88 -4.24 8.75
CA THR A 156 19.79 -3.23 8.21
C THR A 156 19.19 -1.83 8.25
N CYS A 157 17.86 -1.73 8.17
CA CYS A 157 17.13 -0.46 8.18
C CYS A 157 16.74 0.04 9.57
N SER A 158 16.82 -0.80 10.61
CA SER A 158 16.59 -0.41 12.00
C SER A 158 17.89 0.14 12.61
N ALA A 159 17.82 1.28 13.30
CA ALA A 159 18.97 1.99 13.88
C ALA A 159 19.19 1.65 15.37
#